data_AF-A0A1E9PJW5-F1
#
_entry.id   AF-A0A1E9PJW5-F1
#
_cell.length_a   1.000
_cell.length_b   1.000
_cell.length_c   1.000
_cell.angle_alpha   90.00
_cell.angle_beta   90.00
_cell.angle_gamma   90.00
#
_symmetry.space_group_name_H-M   'P 1'
#
loop_
_entity.id
_entity.type
_entity.pdbx_description
1 polymer ?
#
loop_
_entity_poly.entity_id
_entity_poly.type
_entity_poly.pdbx_seq_one_letter_code
_entity_poly.pdbx_strand_id
1 'polypeptide(L)'
;MDTYFTVLPHQLANQVGSGSLEVLSSPWLLGYFENAAVRFLKDHLAEDETTVGTNAQLEHLAPSLLNEEIRIHCELVDHDDRHYHFQMQAYCQDQLIGRLDHRRVKVNKESFMKKAQDNSSLQ
;
A
#
# COMPACT_ATOMS: atom_id res chain seq x y z
N MET A 1 -13.13 -3.88 -3.23
CA MET A 1 -13.36 -2.41 -3.24
C MET A 1 -12.36 -1.79 -4.19
N ASP A 2 -12.79 -0.89 -5.07
CA ASP A 2 -11.90 -0.24 -6.03
C ASP A 2 -11.44 1.14 -5.53
N THR A 3 -10.16 1.45 -5.73
CA THR A 3 -9.57 2.77 -5.44
C THR A 3 -8.72 3.21 -6.62
N TYR A 4 -8.75 4.50 -6.93
CA TYR A 4 -8.10 5.06 -8.11
C TYR A 4 -7.01 6.05 -7.71
N PHE A 5 -5.90 6.03 -8.44
CA PHE A 5 -4.76 6.92 -8.28
C PHE A 5 -4.26 7.37 -9.65
N THR A 6 -3.83 8.62 -9.76
CA THR A 6 -3.14 9.11 -10.95
C THR A 6 -1.64 9.08 -10.71
N VAL A 7 -0.86 8.59 -11.68
CA VAL A 7 0.61 8.61 -11.60
C VAL A 7 1.11 10.06 -11.68
N LEU A 8 1.80 10.50 -10.63
CA LEU A 8 2.36 11.85 -10.47
C LEU A 8 3.88 11.86 -10.70
N PRO A 9 4.49 13.02 -11.02
CA PRO A 9 5.91 13.11 -11.34
C PRO A 9 6.84 12.54 -10.25
N HIS A 10 6.59 12.86 -8.98
CA HIS A 10 7.41 12.38 -7.86
C HIS A 10 7.30 10.86 -7.59
N GLN A 11 6.45 10.17 -8.37
CA GLN A 11 6.19 8.74 -8.23
C GLN A 11 6.94 7.90 -9.27
N LEU A 12 7.62 8.55 -10.20
CA LEU A 12 8.37 7.88 -11.25
C LEU A 12 9.64 7.23 -10.69
N ALA A 13 10.05 6.12 -11.29
CA ALA A 13 11.19 5.33 -10.82
C ALA A 13 12.50 6.15 -10.77
N ASN A 14 12.72 7.03 -11.75
CA ASN A 14 13.87 7.95 -11.78
C ASN A 14 13.83 9.03 -10.67
N GLN A 15 12.64 9.47 -10.24
CA GLN A 15 12.49 10.45 -9.15
C GLN A 15 12.67 9.81 -7.78
N VAL A 16 12.25 8.55 -7.63
CA VAL A 16 12.30 7.78 -6.38
C VAL A 16 13.68 7.15 -6.15
N GLY A 17 14.45 6.95 -7.21
CA GLY A 17 15.73 6.25 -7.18
C GLY A 17 15.61 4.72 -7.20
N SER A 18 14.44 4.19 -7.53
CA SER A 18 14.22 2.73 -7.66
C SER A 18 14.51 2.21 -9.07
N GLY A 19 14.84 3.09 -10.00
CA GLY A 19 15.15 2.78 -11.40
C GLY A 19 15.51 4.05 -12.17
N SER A 20 15.76 3.93 -13.47
CA SER A 20 16.19 5.05 -14.32
C SER A 20 15.11 5.58 -15.27
N LEU A 21 13.93 4.95 -15.30
CA LEU A 21 12.87 5.22 -16.28
C LEU A 21 11.78 6.14 -15.72
N GLU A 22 11.10 6.86 -16.62
CA GLU A 22 9.94 7.73 -16.33
C GLU A 22 8.63 6.93 -16.34
N VAL A 23 8.56 5.91 -15.48
CA VAL A 23 7.38 5.05 -15.27
C VAL A 23 7.07 4.97 -13.78
N LEU A 24 5.83 4.65 -13.43
CA LEU A 24 5.42 4.40 -12.05
C LEU A 24 6.41 3.45 -11.36
N SER A 25 6.89 3.85 -10.19
CA SER A 25 7.85 3.06 -9.44
C SER A 25 7.18 1.93 -8.65
N SER A 26 7.88 0.80 -8.46
CA SER A 26 7.41 -0.28 -7.60
C SER A 26 7.12 0.17 -6.17
N PRO A 27 7.93 1.04 -5.53
CA PRO A 27 7.58 1.60 -4.22
C PRO A 27 6.25 2.36 -4.19
N TRP A 28 5.92 3.14 -5.23
CA TRP A 28 4.64 3.86 -5.28
C TRP A 28 3.46 2.96 -5.60
N LEU A 29 3.65 1.94 -6.46
CA LEU A 29 2.62 0.92 -6.67
C LEU A 29 2.30 0.20 -5.35
N LEU A 30 3.32 -0.19 -4.57
CA LEU A 30 3.12 -0.73 -3.22
C LEU A 30 2.34 0.25 -2.34
N GLY A 31 2.74 1.54 -2.33
CA GLY A 31 2.04 2.57 -1.58
C GLY A 31 0.56 2.73 -1.96
N TYR A 32 0.20 2.59 -3.24
CA TYR A 32 -1.19 2.61 -3.68
C TYR A 32 -1.99 1.43 -3.12
N PHE A 33 -1.43 0.22 -3.17
CA PHE A 33 -2.05 -0.96 -2.56
C PHE A 33 -2.24 -0.80 -1.06
N GLU A 34 -1.21 -0.33 -0.35
CA GLU A 34 -1.31 -0.10 1.10
C GLU A 34 -2.36 0.96 1.44
N ASN A 35 -2.45 2.02 0.63
CA ASN A 35 -3.45 3.07 0.81
C ASN A 35 -4.88 2.52 0.57
N ALA A 36 -5.07 1.68 -0.44
CA ALA A 36 -6.34 1.01 -0.70
C ALA A 36 -6.75 0.12 0.49
N ALA A 37 -5.82 -0.65 1.06
CA ALA A 37 -6.08 -1.46 2.25
C ALA A 37 -6.41 -0.61 3.50
N VAL A 38 -5.74 0.53 3.69
CA VAL A 38 -6.07 1.48 4.77
C VAL A 38 -7.48 2.06 4.58
N ARG A 39 -7.85 2.45 3.36
CA ARG A 39 -9.20 2.94 3.07
C ARG A 39 -10.26 1.86 3.31
N PHE A 40 -9.97 0.61 2.94
CA PHE A 40 -10.87 -0.52 3.14
C PHE A 40 -11.20 -0.71 4.63
N LEU A 41 -10.18 -0.60 5.49
CA LEU A 41 -10.33 -0.84 6.93
C LEU A 41 -10.82 0.37 7.71
N LYS A 42 -10.95 1.56 7.10
CA LYS A 42 -11.23 2.81 7.81
C LYS A 42 -12.47 2.72 8.71
N ASP A 43 -13.54 2.11 8.23
CA ASP A 43 -14.81 2.01 8.96
C ASP A 43 -14.86 0.81 9.93
N HIS A 44 -13.79 0.02 10.00
CA HIS A 44 -13.66 -1.17 10.87
C HIS A 44 -12.77 -0.93 12.09
N LEU A 45 -12.27 0.29 12.27
CA LEU A 45 -11.30 0.65 13.31
C LEU A 45 -11.87 1.73 14.21
N ALA A 46 -11.55 1.66 15.50
CA ALA A 46 -11.83 2.75 16.42
C ALA A 46 -10.97 3.98 16.12
N GLU A 47 -11.35 5.14 16.67
CA GLU A 47 -10.66 6.41 16.42
C GLU A 47 -9.19 6.39 16.88
N ASP A 48 -8.88 5.65 17.94
CA ASP A 48 -7.52 5.50 18.47
C ASP A 48 -6.73 4.34 17.83
N GLU A 49 -7.34 3.61 16.90
CA GLU A 49 -6.77 2.46 16.20
C GLU A 49 -6.32 2.80 14.77
N THR A 50 -5.29 2.10 14.32
CA THR A 50 -4.83 2.10 12.92
C THR A 50 -4.28 0.73 12.56
N THR A 51 -3.83 0.55 11.32
CA THR A 51 -3.10 -0.66 10.92
C THR A 51 -1.71 -0.36 10.38
N VAL A 52 -0.76 -1.25 10.65
CA VAL A 52 0.61 -1.20 10.13
C VAL A 52 0.85 -2.42 9.23
N GLY A 53 1.49 -2.21 8.08
CA GLY A 53 1.88 -3.31 7.19
C GLY A 53 3.00 -4.14 7.82
N THR A 54 2.89 -5.47 7.78
CA THR A 54 3.89 -6.40 8.33
C THR A 54 4.49 -7.32 7.28
N ASN A 55 3.83 -7.47 6.14
CA ASN A 55 4.36 -8.22 5.00
C ASN A 55 3.73 -7.71 3.71
N ALA A 56 4.52 -7.63 2.65
CA ALA A 56 4.10 -7.25 1.31
C ALA A 56 4.89 -8.08 0.29
N GLN A 57 4.19 -8.81 -0.58
CA GLN A 57 4.78 -9.54 -1.71
C GLN A 57 4.25 -8.96 -3.01
N LEU A 58 5.04 -8.08 -3.62
CA LEU A 58 4.67 -7.33 -4.80
C LEU A 58 5.17 -8.01 -6.08
N GLU A 59 4.26 -8.20 -7.03
CA GLU A 59 4.58 -8.44 -8.43
C GLU A 59 4.24 -7.17 -9.23
N HIS A 60 5.22 -6.54 -9.88
CA HIS A 60 5.02 -5.39 -10.77
C HIS A 60 5.23 -5.87 -12.21
N LEU A 61 4.12 -6.16 -12.89
CA LEU A 61 4.05 -6.96 -14.11
C LEU A 61 4.19 -6.14 -15.40
N ALA A 62 3.79 -4.87 -15.37
CA ALA A 62 3.87 -3.98 -16.53
C ALA A 62 4.06 -2.52 -16.08
N PRO A 63 4.74 -1.68 -16.88
CA PRO A 63 4.95 -0.28 -16.56
C PRO A 63 3.67 0.55 -16.74
N SER A 64 3.62 1.70 -16.09
CA SER A 64 2.59 2.73 -16.32
C SER A 64 3.23 4.11 -16.42
N LEU A 65 2.73 4.93 -17.33
CA LEU A 65 3.28 6.25 -17.65
C LEU A 65 2.73 7.33 -16.72
N LEU A 66 3.39 8.48 -16.74
CA LEU A 66 2.91 9.70 -16.08
C LEU A 66 1.48 10.05 -16.53
N ASN A 67 0.65 10.49 -15.59
CA ASN A 67 -0.77 10.84 -15.76
C ASN A 67 -1.72 9.66 -16.08
N GLU A 68 -1.23 8.42 -16.16
CA GLU A 68 -2.13 7.27 -16.26
C GLU A 68 -2.88 7.05 -14.95
N GLU A 69 -4.11 6.53 -15.06
CA GLU A 69 -4.92 6.16 -13.92
C GLU A 69 -4.70 4.68 -13.57
N ILE A 70 -4.40 4.44 -12.30
CA ILE A 70 -4.22 3.12 -11.71
C ILE A 70 -5.43 2.79 -10.85
N ARG A 71 -6.14 1.73 -11.22
CA ARG A 71 -7.22 1.14 -10.43
C ARG A 71 -6.69 0.00 -9.58
N ILE A 72 -6.80 0.14 -8.27
CA ILE A 72 -6.51 -0.91 -7.30
C ILE A 72 -7.82 -1.61 -6.92
N HIS A 73 -7.91 -2.90 -7.22
CA HIS A 73 -8.94 -3.78 -6.68
C HIS A 73 -8.43 -4.41 -5.39
N CYS A 74 -9.09 -4.10 -4.28
CA CYS A 74 -8.74 -4.56 -2.94
C CYS A 74 -9.73 -5.62 -2.44
N GLU A 75 -9.21 -6.81 -2.10
CA GLU A 75 -9.96 -7.93 -1.52
C GLU A 75 -9.32 -8.34 -0.18
N LEU A 76 -10.13 -8.37 0.88
CA LEU A 76 -9.76 -8.94 2.18
C LEU A 76 -10.10 -10.43 2.15
N VAL A 77 -9.08 -11.29 2.17
CA VAL A 77 -9.25 -12.74 2.01
C VAL A 77 -9.31 -13.49 3.34
N ASP A 78 -8.72 -12.93 4.40
CA ASP A 78 -8.78 -13.48 5.76
C ASP A 78 -8.57 -12.37 6.80
N HIS A 79 -9.20 -12.51 7.96
CA HIS A 79 -8.94 -11.63 9.11
C HIS A 79 -9.35 -12.25 10.44
N ASP A 80 -8.65 -11.82 11.50
CA ASP A 80 -9.08 -11.98 12.89
C ASP A 80 -9.27 -10.59 13.54
N ASP A 81 -9.39 -10.53 14.88
CA ASP A 81 -9.55 -9.25 15.60
C ASP A 81 -8.39 -8.26 15.33
N ARG A 82 -7.20 -8.77 15.03
CA ARG A 82 -5.97 -7.98 14.97
C ARG A 82 -5.23 -8.06 13.63
N HIS A 83 -5.36 -9.15 12.88
CA HIS A 83 -4.62 -9.39 11.65
C HIS A 83 -5.54 -9.34 10.44
N TYR A 84 -5.05 -8.75 9.35
CA TYR A 84 -5.76 -8.66 8.08
C TYR A 84 -4.85 -9.16 6.96
N HIS A 85 -5.38 -10.02 6.10
CA HIS A 85 -4.72 -10.54 4.91
C HIS A 85 -5.48 -10.13 3.65
N PHE A 86 -4.80 -9.43 2.76
CA PHE A 86 -5.34 -8.95 1.50
C PHE A 86 -4.68 -9.65 0.32
N GLN A 87 -5.49 -9.89 -0.72
CA GLN A 87 -5.01 -10.11 -2.07
C GLN A 87 -5.54 -8.98 -2.94
N MET A 88 -4.64 -8.33 -3.68
CA MET A 88 -4.99 -7.12 -4.42
C MET A 88 -4.39 -7.12 -5.81
N GLN A 89 -5.07 -6.43 -6.72
CA GLN A 89 -4.67 -6.31 -8.12
C GLN A 89 -4.67 -4.84 -8.54
N ALA A 90 -3.70 -4.45 -9.34
CA ALA A 90 -3.59 -3.12 -9.92
C ALA A 90 -3.74 -3.20 -11.43
N TYR A 91 -4.54 -2.29 -11.99
CA TYR A 91 -4.81 -2.19 -13.41
C TYR A 91 -4.51 -0.77 -13.89
N CYS A 92 -3.88 -0.67 -15.06
CA CYS A 92 -3.86 0.56 -15.86
C CYS A 92 -4.74 0.28 -17.07
N GLN A 93 -5.82 1.04 -17.23
CA GLN A 93 -6.90 0.69 -18.17
C GLN A 93 -7.40 -0.75 -17.89
N ASP A 94 -7.37 -1.64 -18.88
CA ASP A 94 -7.74 -3.06 -18.74
C ASP A 94 -6.54 -4.00 -18.55
N GLN A 95 -5.31 -3.48 -18.51
CA GLN A 95 -4.10 -4.28 -18.34
C GLN A 95 -3.79 -4.46 -16.85
N LEU A 96 -3.61 -5.71 -16.42
CA LEU A 96 -3.07 -6.02 -15.09
C LEU A 96 -1.59 -5.59 -15.04
N ILE A 97 -1.28 -4.62 -14.17
CA ILE A 97 0.07 -4.08 -13.99
C ILE A 97 0.73 -4.58 -12.70
N GLY A 98 -0.02 -5.10 -11.74
CA GLY A 98 0.59 -5.66 -10.54
C GLY A 98 -0.36 -6.41 -9.62
N ARG A 99 0.24 -7.15 -8.69
CA ARG A 99 -0.44 -7.93 -7.65
C ARG A 99 0.23 -7.71 -6.31
N LEU A 100 -0.55 -7.75 -5.23
CA LEU A 100 -0.02 -7.71 -3.88
C LEU A 100 -0.71 -8.73 -2.98
N ASP A 101 0.08 -9.62 -2.39
CA ASP A 101 -0.28 -10.34 -1.17
C ASP A 101 0.21 -9.51 0.03
N HIS A 102 -0.71 -9.03 0.87
CA HIS A 102 -0.40 -8.02 1.88
C HIS A 102 -0.97 -8.37 3.24
N ARG A 103 -0.17 -8.19 4.29
CA ARG A 103 -0.63 -8.38 5.68
C ARG A 103 -0.52 -7.09 6.47
N ARG A 104 -1.57 -6.79 7.24
CA ARG A 104 -1.64 -5.64 8.13
C ARG A 104 -2.06 -6.08 9.54
N VAL A 105 -1.61 -5.32 10.54
CA VAL A 105 -1.91 -5.56 11.96
C VAL A 105 -2.52 -4.33 12.59
N LYS A 106 -3.64 -4.49 13.31
CA LYS A 106 -4.29 -3.47 14.14
C LYS A 106 -3.41 -3.08 15.32
N VAL A 107 -3.26 -1.78 15.54
CA VAL A 107 -2.48 -1.20 16.64
C VAL A 107 -3.20 0.02 17.20
N ASN A 108 -3.04 0.27 18.50
CA ASN A 108 -3.39 1.56 19.10
C ASN A 108 -2.30 2.61 18.75
N LYS A 109 -2.72 3.77 18.24
CA LYS A 109 -1.83 4.82 17.70
C LYS A 109 -0.80 5.31 18.72
N GLU A 110 -1.24 5.68 19.91
CA GLU A 110 -0.38 6.28 20.94
C GLU A 110 0.65 5.27 21.45
N SER A 111 0.17 4.08 21.83
CA SER A 111 1.04 3.02 22.36
C SER A 111 2.08 2.56 21.35
N PHE A 112 1.74 2.51 20.05
CA PHE A 112 2.66 2.15 18.99
C PHE A 112 3.72 3.22 18.75
N MET A 113 3.34 4.50 18.70
CA MET A 113 4.29 5.60 18.51
C MET A 113 5.26 5.75 19.68
N LYS A 114 4.77 5.59 20.92
CA LYS A 114 5.63 5.57 22.10
C LYS A 114 6.71 4.48 22.01
N LYS A 115 6.30 3.25 21.67
CA LYS A 115 7.24 2.14 21.46
C LYS A 115 8.26 2.42 20.34
N ALA A 116 7.83 3.03 19.24
CA ALA A 116 8.73 3.38 18.15
C ALA A 116 9.80 4.41 18.58
N GLN A 117 9.41 5.40 19.38
CA GLN A 117 10.33 6.43 19.91
C GLN A 117 11.31 5.86 20.95
N ASP A 118 10.82 4.99 21.84
CA ASP A 118 11.67 4.32 22.83
C ASP A 118 12.75 3.47 22.15
N ASN A 119 12.42 2.80 21.03
CA ASN A 119 13.39 2.02 20.25
C ASN A 119 14.45 2.89 19.56
N SER A 120 14.09 4.09 19.09
CA SER A 120 15.06 5.03 18.48
C SER A 120 16.03 5.64 19.50
N SER A 121 15.67 5.63 20.79
CA SER A 121 16.48 6.16 21.89
C SER A 121 17.57 5.18 22.36
N LEU A 122 17.62 3.97 21.77
CA LEU A 122 18.57 2.90 22.06
C LEU A 122 19.68 2.75 21.00
N GLN A 123 19.83 3.73 20.10
CA GLN A 123 20.90 3.78 19.08
C GLN A 123 21.87 4.94 19.32
#